data_AF-A0A0F9NG11-F1
#
_entry.id   AF-A0A0F9NG11-F1
#
_cell.length_a   1.000
_cell.length_b   1.000
_cell.length_c   1.000
_cell.angle_alpha   90.00
_cell.angle_beta   90.00
_cell.angle_gamma   90.00
#
_symmetry.space_group_name_H-M   'P 1'
#
loop_
_entity.id
_entity.type
_entity.pdbx_description
1 polymer ?
#
loop_
_entity_poly.entity_id
_entity_poly.type
_entity_poly.pdbx_seq_one_letter_code
_entity_poly.pdbx_strand_id
1 'polypeptide(L)'
;MSIAYLEISSFIGTSFDATHYYGKLVNSDGESVELYKTLSIQEARQRTTSDYEYQEGWRTSAFDTRDEIIQCALKVYKNHIPDARCLILGYRYIGEPQFIIDMQDKNKNKELNLLFKQAEEIDFWENDEALMQKIEDEWGYILNG
;
A
#
# COMPACT_ATOMS: atom_id res chain seq x y z
N MET A 1 11.31 14.89 -6.77
CA MET A 1 9.91 14.54 -6.44
C MET A 1 9.94 13.11 -5.95
N SER A 2 9.50 12.86 -4.74
CA SER A 2 9.53 11.54 -4.12
C SER A 2 8.41 10.63 -4.64
N ILE A 3 8.53 9.33 -4.37
CA ILE A 3 7.45 8.34 -4.53
C ILE A 3 7.11 7.85 -3.12
N ALA A 4 5.81 7.74 -2.82
CA ALA A 4 5.34 7.08 -1.61
C ALA A 4 4.98 5.62 -1.92
N TYR A 5 5.51 4.69 -1.14
CA TYR A 5 5.20 3.26 -1.21
C TYR A 5 4.37 2.87 0.00
N LEU A 6 3.24 2.20 -0.22
CA LEU A 6 2.43 1.55 0.80
C LEU A 6 2.83 0.08 0.90
N GLU A 7 3.61 -0.25 1.93
CA GLU A 7 3.96 -1.62 2.25
C GLU A 7 2.93 -2.18 3.23
N ILE A 8 2.26 -3.28 2.85
CA ILE A 8 1.26 -3.96 3.66
C ILE A 8 1.78 -5.33 4.06
N SER A 9 1.86 -5.59 5.36
CA SER A 9 2.04 -6.93 5.92
C SER A 9 0.74 -7.41 6.56
N SER A 10 0.64 -8.72 6.77
CA SER A 10 -0.50 -9.33 7.44
C SER A 10 -0.04 -10.39 8.42
N PHE A 11 -0.76 -10.49 9.54
CA PHE A 11 -0.60 -11.56 10.51
C PHE A 11 -1.91 -12.33 10.63
N ILE A 12 -1.83 -13.65 10.46
CA ILE A 12 -2.96 -14.55 10.69
C ILE A 12 -2.82 -15.06 12.13
N GLY A 13 -3.75 -14.65 12.99
CA GLY A 13 -3.80 -15.07 14.39
C GLY A 13 -4.12 -16.56 14.55
N THR A 14 -4.00 -17.06 15.78
CA THR A 14 -4.27 -18.45 16.15
C THR A 14 -5.77 -18.76 16.32
N SER A 15 -6.63 -17.76 16.39
CA SER A 15 -8.09 -17.89 16.35
C SER A 15 -8.59 -17.85 14.91
N PHE A 16 -9.56 -18.71 14.57
CA PHE A 16 -10.23 -18.72 13.25
C PHE A 16 -10.64 -17.29 12.83
N ASP A 17 -10.27 -16.92 11.61
CA ASP A 17 -10.62 -15.67 10.91
C ASP A 17 -10.02 -14.34 11.44
N ALA A 18 -9.11 -14.35 12.40
CA ALA A 18 -8.42 -13.13 12.84
C ALA A 18 -7.22 -12.79 11.93
N THR A 19 -7.47 -12.19 10.76
CA THR A 19 -6.40 -11.58 9.94
C THR A 19 -6.27 -10.11 10.30
N HIS A 20 -5.07 -9.70 10.70
CA HIS A 20 -4.74 -8.29 10.91
C HIS A 20 -3.78 -7.81 9.83
N TYR A 21 -4.08 -6.65 9.26
CA TYR A 21 -3.23 -5.95 8.31
C TYR A 21 -2.47 -4.82 9.01
N TYR A 22 -1.21 -4.67 8.65
CA TYR A 22 -0.34 -3.60 9.13
C TYR A 22 0.26 -2.90 7.92
N GLY A 23 0.36 -1.58 8.00
CA GLY A 23 0.75 -0.75 6.87
C GLY A 23 1.78 0.25 7.29
N LYS A 24 2.75 0.51 6.42
CA LYS A 24 3.65 1.65 6.54
C LYS A 24 3.80 2.34 5.19
N LEU A 25 3.97 3.66 5.25
CA LEU A 25 4.39 4.45 4.11
C LEU A 25 5.91 4.53 4.12
N VAL A 26 6.52 4.39 2.96
CA VAL A 26 7.97 4.50 2.79
C VAL A 26 8.24 5.47 1.64
N ASN A 27 9.17 6.41 1.81
CA ASN A 27 9.58 7.30 0.72
C ASN A 27 10.77 6.72 -0.06
N SER A 28 11.16 7.37 -1.16
CA SER A 28 12.31 6.95 -1.97
C SER A 28 13.62 6.88 -1.17
N ASP A 29 13.79 7.73 -0.15
CA ASP A 29 14.98 7.77 0.70
C ASP A 29 15.00 6.65 1.76
N GLY A 30 13.88 5.93 1.93
CA GLY A 30 13.73 4.83 2.87
C GLY A 30 13.25 5.26 4.26
N GLU A 31 12.90 6.52 4.44
CA GLU A 31 12.18 6.97 5.62
C GLU A 31 10.79 6.35 5.62
N SER A 32 10.36 5.88 6.79
CA SER A 32 9.09 5.17 6.92
C SER A 32 8.25 5.69 8.08
N VAL A 33 6.93 5.61 7.89
CA VAL A 33 5.94 5.93 8.91
C VAL A 33 4.88 4.86 8.95
N GLU A 34 4.65 4.31 10.14
CA GLU A 34 3.58 3.35 10.38
C GLU A 34 2.20 4.03 10.29
N LEU A 35 1.24 3.32 9.71
CA LEU A 35 -0.14 3.75 9.64
C LEU A 35 -0.89 3.38 10.90
N TYR A 36 -1.74 4.30 11.35
CA TYR A 36 -2.59 4.12 12.52
C TYR A 36 -4.01 4.55 12.21
N LYS A 37 -4.99 3.79 12.70
CA LYS A 37 -6.38 4.23 12.80
C LYS A 37 -6.74 4.55 14.26
N THR A 38 -7.69 5.46 14.42
CA THR A 38 -8.32 5.73 15.70
C THR A 38 -9.56 4.85 15.84
N LEU A 39 -9.66 4.13 16.95
CA LEU A 39 -10.79 3.24 17.23
C LEU A 39 -12.04 4.05 17.50
N SER A 40 -13.12 3.71 16.81
CA SER A 40 -14.48 4.06 17.21
C SER A 40 -14.89 3.28 18.46
N ILE A 41 -15.94 3.74 19.15
CA ILE A 41 -16.50 3.01 20.30
C ILE A 41 -16.93 1.58 19.95
N GLN A 42 -17.40 1.34 18.72
CA GLN A 42 -17.82 0.01 18.27
C GLN A 42 -16.63 -0.93 18.09
N GLU A 43 -15.57 -0.48 17.41
CA GLU A 43 -14.35 -1.26 17.22
C GLU A 43 -13.64 -1.51 18.56
N ALA A 44 -13.60 -0.53 19.46
CA ALA A 44 -13.05 -0.68 20.80
C ALA A 44 -13.77 -1.81 21.56
N ARG A 45 -15.11 -1.81 21.56
CA ARG A 45 -15.91 -2.86 22.21
C ARG A 45 -15.70 -4.25 21.60
N GLN A 46 -15.53 -4.35 20.28
CA GLN A 46 -15.29 -5.62 19.61
C GLN A 46 -13.91 -6.20 19.92
N ARG A 47 -12.92 -5.35 20.19
CA ARG A 47 -11.54 -5.74 20.48
C ARG A 47 -11.30 -5.97 21.98
N THR A 48 -12.16 -5.43 22.85
CA THR A 48 -12.11 -5.70 24.28
C THR A 48 -12.29 -7.19 24.55
N THR A 49 -11.36 -7.75 25.30
CA THR A 49 -11.38 -9.15 25.77
C THR A 49 -11.55 -9.17 27.29
N SER A 50 -11.64 -10.37 27.89
CA SER A 50 -11.65 -10.49 29.36
C SER A 50 -10.40 -9.92 30.02
N ASP A 51 -9.29 -9.88 29.28
CA ASP A 51 -7.96 -9.58 29.81
C ASP A 51 -7.48 -8.17 29.43
N TYR A 52 -8.20 -7.48 28.54
CA TYR A 52 -7.79 -6.18 28.04
C TYR A 52 -8.98 -5.35 27.51
N GLU A 53 -9.08 -4.10 27.97
CA GLU A 53 -10.14 -3.16 27.59
C GLU A 53 -9.62 -2.09 26.63
N TYR A 54 -10.15 -2.07 25.41
CA TYR A 54 -9.91 -0.99 24.44
C TYR A 54 -10.91 0.14 24.65
N GLN A 55 -10.45 1.38 24.43
CA GLN A 55 -11.28 2.58 24.56
C GLN A 55 -11.42 3.30 23.22
N GLU A 56 -12.52 4.03 23.07
CA GLU A 56 -12.71 4.97 21.97
C GLU A 56 -11.56 6.00 21.94
N GLY A 57 -11.12 6.38 20.74
CA GLY A 57 -10.03 7.34 20.57
C GLY A 57 -8.63 6.74 20.63
N TRP A 58 -8.49 5.47 21.04
CA TRP A 58 -7.19 4.80 21.02
C TRP A 58 -6.68 4.59 19.60
N ARG A 59 -5.36 4.70 19.44
CA ARG A 59 -4.69 4.44 18.17
C ARG A 59 -4.29 2.97 18.09
N THR A 60 -4.51 2.36 16.94
CA THR A 60 -4.03 1.01 16.62
C THR A 60 -3.40 1.00 15.24
N SER A 61 -2.37 0.18 15.06
CA SER A 61 -1.76 -0.11 13.76
C SER A 61 -2.39 -1.32 13.08
N ALA A 62 -3.33 -2.02 13.74
CA ALA A 62 -3.99 -3.21 13.23
C ALA A 62 -5.31 -2.87 12.53
N PHE A 63 -5.34 -3.11 11.22
CA PHE A 63 -6.50 -2.92 10.35
C PHE A 63 -7.16 -4.26 10.07
N ASP A 64 -8.48 -4.24 9.85
CA ASP A 64 -9.26 -5.47 9.69
C ASP A 64 -9.33 -5.90 8.22
N THR A 65 -9.09 -4.97 7.29
CA THR A 65 -9.04 -5.26 5.85
C THR A 65 -7.90 -4.52 5.16
N ARG A 66 -7.46 -5.05 4.00
CA ARG A 66 -6.49 -4.39 3.13
C ARG A 66 -7.00 -3.03 2.64
N ASP A 67 -8.30 -2.94 2.33
CA ASP A 67 -8.93 -1.70 1.85
C ASP A 67 -8.91 -0.61 2.90
N GLU A 68 -9.17 -0.93 4.18
CA GLU A 68 -9.05 0.04 5.27
C GLU A 68 -7.66 0.69 5.33
N ILE A 69 -6.61 -0.10 5.12
CA ILE A 69 -5.23 0.41 5.13
C ILE A 69 -4.95 1.30 3.93
N ILE A 70 -5.47 0.93 2.75
CA ILE A 70 -5.34 1.74 1.53
C ILE A 70 -6.05 3.09 1.71
N GLN A 71 -7.26 3.08 2.27
CA GLN A 71 -8.00 4.31 2.57
C GLN A 71 -7.32 5.16 3.64
N CYS A 72 -6.68 4.54 4.63
CA CYS A 72 -5.85 5.25 5.61
C CYS A 72 -4.66 5.92 4.92
N ALA A 73 -3.90 5.17 4.12
CA ALA A 73 -2.75 5.65 3.37
C ALA A 73 -3.12 6.85 2.48
N LEU A 74 -4.21 6.74 1.71
CA LEU A 74 -4.71 7.82 0.85
C LEU A 74 -4.95 9.14 1.61
N LYS A 75 -5.42 9.07 2.86
CA LYS A 75 -5.69 10.25 3.68
C LYS A 75 -4.43 10.92 4.22
N VAL A 76 -3.36 10.16 4.45
CA VAL A 76 -2.20 10.64 5.21
C VAL A 76 -0.90 10.74 4.40
N TYR A 77 -0.80 10.11 3.24
CA TYR A 77 0.48 10.01 2.54
C TYR A 77 1.06 11.36 2.14
N LYS A 78 0.22 12.31 1.71
CA LYS A 78 0.64 13.69 1.40
C LYS A 78 1.00 14.51 2.63
N ASN A 79 0.53 14.15 3.82
CA ASN A 79 0.93 14.84 5.04
C ASN A 79 2.33 14.39 5.49
N HIS A 80 2.67 13.12 5.25
CA HIS A 80 3.96 12.54 5.61
C HIS A 80 5.02 12.69 4.53
N ILE A 81 4.63 12.64 3.26
CA ILE A 81 5.51 12.75 2.09
C ILE A 81 4.90 13.80 1.14
N PRO A 82 5.00 15.11 1.47
CA PRO A 82 4.27 16.16 0.75
C PRO A 82 4.66 16.31 -0.72
N ASP A 83 5.90 15.98 -1.05
CA ASP A 83 6.44 16.06 -2.40
C ASP A 83 6.23 14.76 -3.22
N ALA A 84 5.58 13.74 -2.63
CA ALA A 84 5.28 12.49 -3.32
C ALA A 84 4.43 12.75 -4.55
N ARG A 85 4.85 12.33 -5.74
CA ARG A 85 4.04 12.50 -6.96
C ARG A 85 2.92 11.45 -7.07
N CYS A 86 3.11 10.30 -6.45
CA CYS A 86 2.19 9.18 -6.46
C CYS A 86 2.32 8.34 -5.18
N LEU A 87 1.31 7.51 -4.95
CA LEU A 87 1.26 6.47 -3.94
C LEU A 87 1.17 5.11 -4.66
N ILE A 88 2.15 4.24 -4.41
CA ILE A 88 2.29 2.91 -5.02
C ILE A 88 1.97 1.85 -3.97
N LEU A 89 1.22 0.82 -4.34
CA LEU A 89 1.00 -0.36 -3.51
C LEU A 89 2.13 -1.37 -3.75
N GLY A 90 3.03 -1.51 -2.79
CA GLY A 90 4.14 -2.47 -2.86
C GLY A 90 5.41 -1.95 -2.18
N TYR A 91 6.56 -2.48 -2.58
CA TYR A 91 7.83 -2.30 -1.90
C TYR A 91 8.79 -1.45 -2.74
N ARG A 92 9.52 -0.54 -2.08
CA ARG A 92 10.47 0.36 -2.75
C ARG A 92 11.63 -0.34 -3.46
N TYR A 93 11.92 -1.58 -3.05
CA TYR A 93 13.05 -2.38 -3.55
C TYR A 93 12.67 -3.29 -4.72
N ILE A 94 11.40 -3.29 -5.11
CA ILE A 94 10.92 -4.03 -6.27
C ILE A 94 11.06 -3.11 -7.49
N GLY A 95 11.92 -3.50 -8.43
CA GLY A 95 12.14 -2.78 -9.68
C GLY A 95 11.02 -2.97 -10.70
N GLU A 96 10.13 -3.92 -10.46
CA GLU A 96 9.01 -4.27 -11.34
C GLU A 96 7.88 -3.24 -11.29
N PRO A 97 7.02 -3.20 -12.33
CA PRO A 97 5.75 -2.52 -12.31
C PRO A 97 4.95 -2.84 -11.05
N GLN A 98 4.47 -1.80 -10.38
CA GLN A 98 3.65 -1.91 -9.18
C GLN A 98 2.38 -1.07 -9.33
N PHE A 99 1.31 -1.49 -8.67
CA PHE A 99 0.01 -0.82 -8.76
C PHE A 99 0.06 0.60 -8.17
N ILE A 100 -0.38 1.59 -8.95
CA ILE A 100 -0.46 3.00 -8.54
C ILE A 100 -1.83 3.26 -7.91
N ILE A 101 -1.87 3.46 -6.59
CA ILE A 101 -3.09 3.78 -5.84
C ILE A 101 -3.56 5.20 -6.16
N ASP A 102 -2.65 6.17 -6.12
CA ASP A 102 -2.97 7.57 -6.41
C ASP A 102 -1.83 8.28 -7.15
N MET A 103 -2.22 9.18 -8.05
CA MET A 103 -1.33 10.04 -8.82
C MET A 103 -2.17 11.22 -9.35
N GLN A 104 -1.58 12.40 -9.38
CA GLN A 104 -2.26 13.62 -9.86
C GLN A 104 -2.62 13.53 -11.35
N ASP A 105 -1.68 13.06 -12.18
CA ASP A 105 -1.93 12.79 -13.59
C ASP A 105 -2.71 11.48 -13.74
N LYS A 106 -4.02 11.61 -14.00
CA LYS A 106 -4.92 10.46 -14.13
C LYS A 106 -4.73 9.70 -15.44
N ASN A 107 -4.12 10.27 -16.47
CA ASN A 107 -3.81 9.56 -17.71
C ASN A 107 -2.57 8.68 -17.50
N LYS A 108 -1.49 9.25 -16.94
CA LYS A 108 -0.31 8.46 -16.55
C LYS A 108 -0.68 7.33 -15.56
N ASN A 109 -1.54 7.61 -14.58
CA ASN A 109 -2.01 6.58 -13.65
C ASN A 109 -2.66 5.39 -14.38
N LYS A 110 -3.56 5.66 -15.35
CA LYS A 110 -4.22 4.61 -16.13
C LYS A 110 -3.24 3.81 -16.98
N GLU A 111 -2.28 4.47 -17.61
CA GLU A 111 -1.25 3.82 -18.43
C GLU A 111 -0.34 2.92 -17.59
N LEU A 112 0.16 3.43 -16.46
CA LEU A 112 1.00 2.65 -15.52
C LEU A 112 0.26 1.43 -14.95
N ASN A 113 -1.02 1.58 -14.60
CA ASN A 113 -1.81 0.48 -14.09
C ASN A 113 -2.22 -0.54 -15.17
N LEU A 114 -2.27 -0.12 -16.45
CA LEU A 114 -2.43 -1.06 -17.57
C LEU A 114 -1.17 -1.92 -17.73
N LEU A 115 0.02 -1.32 -17.68
CA LEU A 115 1.29 -2.04 -17.74
C LEU A 115 1.46 -3.01 -16.56
N PHE A 116 1.08 -2.59 -15.35
CA PHE A 116 1.02 -3.49 -14.19
C PHE A 116 0.11 -4.70 -14.45
N LYS A 117 -1.10 -4.50 -14.98
CA LYS A 117 -2.02 -5.59 -15.31
C LYS A 117 -1.46 -6.54 -16.38
N GLN A 118 -0.75 -6.00 -17.37
CA GLN A 118 -0.08 -6.81 -18.39
C GLN A 118 1.04 -7.66 -17.79
N ALA A 119 1.83 -7.11 -16.85
CA ALA A 119 2.83 -7.86 -16.10
C ALA A 119 2.17 -8.99 -15.29
N GLU A 120 1.06 -8.72 -14.58
CA GLU A 120 0.30 -9.74 -13.86
C GLU A 120 -0.23 -10.86 -14.79
N GLU A 121 -0.72 -10.50 -15.98
CA GLU A 121 -1.25 -11.47 -16.95
C GLU A 121 -0.20 -12.45 -17.48
N ILE A 122 1.08 -12.08 -17.43
CA ILE A 122 2.21 -12.93 -17.83
C ILE A 122 2.96 -13.53 -16.64
N ASP A 123 2.44 -13.42 -15.42
CA ASP A 123 3.12 -13.86 -14.18
C ASP A 123 4.52 -13.23 -14.03
N PHE A 124 4.61 -11.94 -14.35
CA PHE A 124 5.84 -11.14 -14.28
C PHE A 124 6.99 -11.77 -15.08
N TRP A 125 8.09 -12.11 -14.42
CA TRP A 125 9.29 -12.68 -15.04
C TRP A 125 9.19 -14.18 -15.34
N GLU A 126 8.14 -14.86 -14.88
CA GLU A 126 8.09 -16.33 -14.91
C GLU A 126 7.77 -16.90 -16.31
N ASN A 127 6.99 -16.21 -17.14
CA ASN A 127 6.56 -16.76 -18.44
C ASN A 127 7.20 -16.14 -19.68
N ASP A 128 7.41 -14.82 -19.71
CA ASP A 128 7.93 -14.11 -20.90
C ASP A 128 8.84 -12.94 -20.51
N GLU A 129 10.12 -13.25 -20.23
CA GLU A 129 11.15 -12.29 -19.84
C GLU A 129 11.32 -11.14 -20.85
N ALA A 130 11.21 -11.43 -22.15
CA ALA A 130 11.40 -10.44 -23.21
C ALA A 130 10.23 -9.44 -23.28
N LEU A 131 9.00 -9.90 -23.01
CA LEU A 131 7.85 -9.01 -22.86
C LEU A 131 7.93 -8.26 -21.52
N MET A 132 8.31 -8.93 -20.43
CA MET A 132 8.42 -8.31 -19.11
C MET A 132 9.42 -7.16 -19.09
N GLN A 133 10.59 -7.33 -19.72
CA GLN A 133 11.59 -6.24 -19.84
C GLN A 133 11.01 -5.02 -20.56
N LYS A 134 10.20 -5.22 -21.62
CA LYS A 134 9.56 -4.10 -22.33
C LYS A 134 8.54 -3.39 -21.44
N ILE A 135 7.76 -4.14 -20.68
CA ILE A 135 6.77 -3.58 -19.75
C ILE A 135 7.48 -2.78 -18.66
N GLU A 136 8.56 -3.32 -18.07
CA GLU A 136 9.37 -2.62 -17.07
C GLU A 136 9.98 -1.32 -17.62
N ASP A 137 10.58 -1.37 -18.81
CA ASP A 137 11.18 -0.20 -19.47
C ASP A 137 10.13 0.90 -19.73
N GLU A 138 8.96 0.53 -20.25
CA GLU A 138 7.88 1.47 -20.53
C GLU A 138 7.28 2.05 -19.24
N TRP A 139 7.07 1.21 -18.23
CA TRP A 139 6.55 1.64 -16.93
C TRP A 139 7.53 2.61 -16.26
N GLY A 140 8.83 2.30 -16.26
CA GLY A 140 9.89 3.16 -15.76
C GLY A 140 9.98 4.48 -16.53
N TYR A 141 9.81 4.46 -17.85
CA TYR A 141 9.80 5.67 -18.67
C TYR A 141 8.61 6.59 -18.34
N ILE A 142 7.38 6.05 -18.32
CA ILE A 142 6.17 6.84 -18.02
C ILE A 142 6.20 7.35 -16.58
N LEU A 143 6.64 6.50 -15.65
CA LEU A 143 6.71 6.88 -14.26
C LEU A 143 7.70 8.03 -14.08
N ASN A 144 8.87 8.01 -14.73
CA ASN A 144 9.93 9.01 -14.51
C ASN A 144 9.89 10.25 -15.43
N GLY A 145 9.23 10.18 -16.59
CA GLY A 145 8.89 11.34 -17.42
C GLY A 145 7.75 12.17 -16.85
#